data_AF-A0A9P5H1W6-F1
#
_entry.id   AF-A0A9P5H1W6-F1
#
_cell.length_a   1.000
_cell.length_b   1.000
_cell.length_c   1.000
_cell.angle_alpha   90.00
_cell.angle_beta   90.00
_cell.angle_gamma   90.00
#
_symmetry.space_group_name_H-M   'P 1'
#
loop_
_entity.id
_entity.type
_entity.pdbx_description
1 polymer ?
#
loop_
_entity_poly.entity_id
_entity_poly.type
_entity_poly.pdbx_seq_one_letter_code
_entity_poly.pdbx_strand_id
1 'polypeptide(L)'
;MANLNTISASLISAKNENIAALVNISLDVSLYRGTPPAEFLPVGSALTARRKSEAEDGELHKTACRLGFLFNELIPETPNLIRCYGIRASEIMNSPNINPRGTPEDGPFRDFIGADGTCIWAAATSIPASLSTFLLACMLARAWDAKKATSIWAELVHERIAYVEAQINMKKVINPHTEMAIRQDITRADLAKWDASARAWLRRANQSMQVPDRAVLIAISAWHLYPDLLVCQDKTTKVTLEDPPFPPAAILTLGLEPRDSRGDKLCQWSLALSHLRYYGDPIKVRSEEAFQRISFQDIWVVTLGALLRQWQLPSSSIGTPIIWFKCLREVLRFSSTPSSPEVSWVLKLCNAASSIGQHTNTENDPMLQLVQFGWWKATHFFGSGATIQPPFFGLCKINVIRELQVDDNLEIGFQYIRQIASQLNLRPEE
;
A
#
# COMPACT_ATOMS: atom_id res chain seq x y z
N MET A 1 16.49 41.87 4.88
CA MET A 1 15.99 42.04 3.50
C MET A 1 17.19 42.20 2.58
N ALA A 2 17.52 41.16 1.80
CA ALA A 2 18.53 41.19 0.75
C ALA A 2 17.97 40.43 -0.46
N ASN A 3 18.00 41.07 -1.62
CA ASN A 3 17.26 40.72 -2.83
C ASN A 3 17.89 39.56 -3.63
N LEU A 4 17.04 38.64 -4.10
CA LEU A 4 17.32 37.47 -4.95
C LEU A 4 17.24 37.81 -6.46
N ASN A 5 18.03 38.78 -6.97
CA ASN A 5 17.86 39.26 -8.35
C ASN A 5 19.05 39.18 -9.31
N THR A 6 20.03 38.29 -9.10
CA THR A 6 21.20 38.20 -10.00
C THR A 6 21.73 36.78 -10.24
N ILE A 7 20.88 35.83 -10.66
CA ILE A 7 21.33 34.51 -11.16
C ILE A 7 21.16 34.36 -12.69
N SER A 8 20.57 35.34 -13.38
CA SER A 8 20.14 35.19 -14.77
C SER A 8 21.15 35.59 -15.86
N ALA A 9 22.41 35.94 -15.55
CA ALA A 9 23.33 36.53 -16.56
C ALA A 9 24.70 35.85 -16.75
N SER A 10 25.04 34.78 -16.03
CA SER A 10 26.34 34.08 -16.18
C SER A 10 26.30 32.80 -17.01
N LEU A 11 25.13 32.41 -17.57
CA LEU A 11 24.96 31.17 -18.34
C LEU A 11 25.41 31.23 -19.82
N ILE A 12 25.86 32.38 -20.34
CA ILE A 12 26.06 32.55 -21.81
C ILE A 12 27.52 32.77 -22.24
N SER A 13 28.50 32.92 -21.35
CA SER A 13 29.89 33.13 -21.81
C SER A 13 30.93 32.46 -20.94
N ALA A 14 31.29 31.22 -21.29
CA ALA A 14 32.68 30.76 -21.31
C ALA A 14 32.72 29.33 -21.88
N LYS A 15 32.97 29.20 -23.18
CA LYS A 15 33.58 27.99 -23.74
C LYS A 15 34.98 27.85 -23.14
N ASN A 16 35.11 27.12 -22.04
CA ASN A 16 36.40 26.66 -21.57
C ASN A 16 36.29 25.15 -21.33
N GLU A 17 36.89 24.38 -22.24
CA GLU A 17 36.79 22.91 -22.33
C GLU A 17 37.34 22.18 -21.08
N ASN A 18 38.06 22.90 -20.20
CA ASN A 18 38.64 22.33 -18.98
C ASN A 18 37.71 22.34 -17.75
N ILE A 19 36.52 22.93 -17.81
CA ILE A 19 35.53 22.90 -16.70
C ILE A 19 34.52 21.74 -16.86
N ALA A 20 34.38 21.19 -18.07
CA ALA A 20 33.47 20.06 -18.33
C ALA A 20 33.83 18.78 -17.53
N ALA A 21 35.08 18.66 -17.06
CA ALA A 21 35.53 17.55 -16.23
C ALA A 21 35.35 17.77 -14.71
N LEU A 22 35.15 19.01 -14.23
CA LEU A 22 35.13 19.32 -12.78
C LEU A 22 33.75 19.62 -12.19
N VAL A 23 32.70 19.65 -13.02
CA VAL A 23 31.32 19.84 -12.56
C VAL A 23 30.46 18.73 -13.17
N ASN A 24 30.78 17.48 -12.82
CA ASN A 24 29.82 16.38 -12.92
C ASN A 24 28.81 16.53 -11.77
N ILE A 25 28.03 17.62 -11.78
CA ILE A 25 26.82 17.70 -10.97
C ILE A 25 25.88 16.70 -11.62
N SER A 26 25.89 15.47 -11.12
CA SER A 26 24.84 14.49 -11.36
C SER A 26 23.56 15.03 -10.75
N LEU A 27 22.93 16.00 -11.41
CA LEU A 27 21.61 16.48 -11.08
C LEU A 27 20.69 15.27 -11.22
N ASP A 28 20.13 14.83 -10.10
CA ASP A 28 19.18 13.72 -10.09
C ASP A 28 17.78 14.32 -10.31
N VAL A 29 17.06 13.90 -11.36
CA VAL A 29 15.68 14.37 -11.64
C VAL A 29 14.75 14.11 -10.45
N SER A 30 15.05 13.13 -9.60
CA SER A 30 14.28 12.83 -8.40
C SER A 30 14.37 13.88 -7.29
N LEU A 31 15.32 14.82 -7.37
CA LEU A 31 15.41 15.96 -6.45
C LEU A 31 14.40 17.07 -6.81
N TYR A 32 13.74 16.97 -7.96
CA TYR A 32 12.69 17.92 -8.32
C TYR A 32 11.49 17.76 -7.39
N ARG A 33 11.01 18.89 -6.86
CA ARG A 33 9.77 18.99 -6.09
C ARG A 33 8.97 20.18 -6.58
N GLY A 34 7.82 19.90 -7.18
CA GLY A 34 6.86 20.89 -7.64
C GLY A 34 5.86 21.25 -6.54
N THR A 35 5.23 22.41 -6.69
CA THR A 35 4.03 22.73 -5.92
C THR A 35 2.88 21.89 -6.45
N PRO A 36 2.23 21.06 -5.61
CA PRO A 36 1.14 20.21 -6.07
C PRO A 36 -0.07 21.04 -6.51
N PRO A 37 -0.86 20.57 -7.50
CA PRO A 37 -2.08 21.26 -7.90
C PRO A 37 -3.07 21.36 -6.74
N ALA A 38 -3.85 22.44 -6.71
CA ALA A 38 -4.75 22.77 -5.60
C ALA A 38 -5.74 21.65 -5.30
N GLU A 39 -6.16 20.90 -6.32
CA GLU A 39 -7.10 19.80 -6.24
C GLU A 39 -6.58 18.59 -5.47
N PHE A 40 -5.25 18.45 -5.35
CA PHE A 40 -4.60 17.35 -4.64
C PHE A 40 -4.14 17.72 -3.23
N LEU A 41 -4.17 19.00 -2.84
CA LEU A 41 -3.81 19.43 -1.49
C LEU A 41 -4.56 18.66 -0.39
N PRO A 42 -5.88 18.38 -0.52
CA PRO A 42 -6.58 17.59 0.48
C PRO A 42 -6.07 16.15 0.59
N VAL A 43 -5.64 15.53 -0.53
CA VAL A 43 -4.99 14.20 -0.51
C VAL A 43 -3.76 14.22 0.39
N GLY A 44 -2.87 15.22 0.22
CA GLY A 44 -1.67 15.37 1.04
C GLY A 44 -1.98 15.57 2.53
N SER A 45 -3.06 16.30 2.86
CA SER A 45 -3.49 16.48 4.26
C SER A 45 -4.14 15.24 4.89
N ALA A 46 -4.67 14.34 4.06
CA ALA A 46 -5.36 13.14 4.50
C ALA A 46 -4.41 11.93 4.70
N LEU A 47 -3.15 12.04 4.26
CA LEU A 47 -2.11 11.04 4.45
C LEU A 47 -1.53 11.07 5.86
N THR A 48 -1.06 9.92 6.33
CA THR A 48 -0.26 9.82 7.56
C THR A 48 1.11 10.49 7.35
N ALA A 49 1.72 10.98 8.43
CA ALA A 49 3.03 11.65 8.35
C ALA A 49 4.09 10.77 7.65
N ARG A 50 4.09 9.47 7.93
CA ARG A 50 4.96 8.48 7.28
C ARG A 50 4.71 8.40 5.77
N ARG A 51 3.46 8.20 5.33
CA ARG A 51 3.11 8.12 3.91
C ARG A 51 3.41 9.41 3.16
N LYS A 52 3.21 10.55 3.82
CA LYS A 52 3.54 11.85 3.25
C LYS A 52 5.06 11.99 3.03
N SER A 53 5.87 11.63 4.02
CA SER A 53 7.34 11.61 3.87
C SER A 53 7.80 10.61 2.82
N GLU A 54 7.21 9.42 2.75
CA GLU A 54 7.52 8.42 1.70
C GLU A 54 7.13 8.92 0.30
N ALA A 55 6.05 9.68 0.18
CA ALA A 55 5.61 10.29 -1.07
C ALA A 55 6.44 11.52 -1.48
N GLU A 56 7.07 12.23 -0.55
CA GLU A 56 7.84 13.46 -0.82
C GLU A 56 9.35 13.22 -0.95
N ASP A 57 9.88 12.24 -0.22
CA ASP A 57 11.33 11.96 -0.11
C ASP A 57 11.68 10.49 -0.40
N GLY A 58 10.68 9.60 -0.48
CA GLY A 58 10.89 8.17 -0.61
C GLY A 58 11.09 7.69 -2.05
N GLU A 59 11.22 6.38 -2.21
CA GLU A 59 11.46 5.73 -3.52
C GLU A 59 10.29 5.92 -4.50
N LEU A 60 9.06 6.04 -3.98
CA LEU A 60 7.88 6.32 -4.80
C LEU A 60 7.94 7.72 -5.42
N HIS A 61 8.45 8.73 -4.69
CA HIS A 61 8.74 10.06 -5.24
C HIS A 61 9.73 9.97 -6.40
N LYS A 62 10.85 9.27 -6.16
CA LYS A 62 11.90 9.10 -7.19
C LYS A 62 11.35 8.41 -8.44
N THR A 63 10.54 7.38 -8.25
CA THR A 63 9.89 6.64 -9.34
C THR A 63 8.92 7.53 -10.10
N ALA A 64 8.09 8.30 -9.40
CA ALA A 64 7.15 9.25 -10.01
C ALA A 64 7.87 10.32 -10.84
N CYS A 65 8.90 10.95 -10.29
CA CYS A 65 9.73 11.93 -10.99
C CYS A 65 10.40 11.32 -12.24
N ARG A 66 11.06 10.17 -12.11
CA ARG A 66 11.75 9.51 -13.22
C ARG A 66 10.80 9.15 -14.35
N LEU A 67 9.66 8.52 -14.03
CA LEU A 67 8.64 8.19 -15.02
C LEU A 67 8.06 9.46 -15.65
N GLY A 68 7.77 10.49 -14.84
CA GLY A 68 7.30 11.78 -15.32
C GLY A 68 8.23 12.36 -16.38
N PHE A 69 9.52 12.52 -16.08
CA PHE A 69 10.48 13.10 -17.02
C PHE A 69 10.72 12.21 -18.25
N LEU A 70 10.75 10.88 -18.09
CA LEU A 70 10.95 9.93 -19.18
C LEU A 70 9.83 10.00 -20.24
N PHE A 71 8.58 10.18 -19.79
CA PHE A 71 7.39 10.21 -20.65
C PHE A 71 6.86 11.62 -20.94
N ASN A 72 7.50 12.68 -20.44
CA ASN A 72 7.00 14.05 -20.52
C ASN A 72 6.66 14.51 -21.95
N GLU A 73 7.44 14.10 -22.94
CA GLU A 73 7.24 14.47 -24.35
C GLU A 73 6.12 13.69 -25.04
N LEU A 74 5.71 12.55 -24.50
CA LEU A 74 4.70 11.66 -25.11
C LEU A 74 3.30 11.93 -24.56
N ILE A 75 3.21 12.51 -23.36
CA ILE A 75 1.96 12.66 -22.63
C ILE A 75 1.30 13.97 -23.05
N PRO A 76 0.07 13.95 -23.59
CA PRO A 76 -0.66 15.17 -23.89
C PRO A 76 -1.08 15.89 -22.61
N GLU A 77 -1.14 17.22 -22.69
CA GLU A 77 -1.69 18.03 -21.60
C GLU A 77 -3.17 17.75 -21.41
N THR A 78 -3.56 17.31 -20.21
CA THR A 78 -4.94 16.94 -19.88
C THR A 78 -5.42 17.63 -18.59
N PRO A 79 -5.40 18.98 -18.52
CA PRO A 79 -5.66 19.72 -17.28
C PRO A 79 -7.06 19.46 -16.71
N ASN A 80 -8.08 19.34 -17.56
CA ASN A 80 -9.45 19.03 -17.13
C ASN A 80 -9.57 17.65 -16.49
N LEU A 81 -8.88 16.65 -17.05
CA LEU A 81 -8.88 15.29 -16.51
C LEU A 81 -8.21 15.27 -15.14
N ILE A 82 -7.03 15.87 -15.04
CA ILE A 82 -6.25 15.96 -13.80
C ILE A 82 -7.04 16.68 -12.71
N ARG A 83 -7.71 17.79 -13.05
CA ARG A 83 -8.57 18.55 -12.14
C ARG A 83 -9.73 17.71 -11.61
N CYS A 84 -10.52 17.11 -12.50
CA CYS A 84 -11.66 16.27 -12.11
C CYS A 84 -11.20 15.07 -11.26
N TYR A 85 -10.09 14.45 -11.63
CA TYR A 85 -9.51 13.34 -10.89
C TYR A 85 -9.03 13.77 -9.49
N GLY A 86 -8.33 14.89 -9.38
CA GLY A 86 -7.83 15.42 -8.11
C GLY A 86 -8.95 15.75 -7.13
N ILE A 87 -10.02 16.43 -7.61
CA ILE A 87 -11.22 16.71 -6.82
C ILE A 87 -11.81 15.40 -6.28
N ARG A 88 -12.00 14.41 -7.16
CA ARG A 88 -12.58 13.13 -6.76
C ARG A 88 -11.69 12.35 -5.79
N ALA A 89 -10.39 12.30 -6.03
CA ALA A 89 -9.45 11.64 -5.13
C ALA A 89 -9.46 12.29 -3.75
N SER A 90 -9.52 13.62 -3.69
CA SER A 90 -9.65 14.39 -2.46
C SER A 90 -10.94 14.10 -1.69
N GLU A 91 -12.10 14.01 -2.37
CA GLU A 91 -13.37 13.61 -1.76
C GLU A 91 -13.29 12.21 -1.12
N ILE A 92 -12.71 11.25 -1.84
CA ILE A 92 -12.55 9.86 -1.38
C ILE A 92 -11.62 9.81 -0.15
N MET A 93 -10.50 10.53 -0.20
CA MET A 93 -9.52 10.57 0.88
C MET A 93 -10.03 11.26 2.16
N ASN A 94 -10.97 12.20 2.02
CA ASN A 94 -11.60 12.88 3.16
C ASN A 94 -12.79 12.11 3.74
N SER A 95 -13.23 11.04 3.08
CA SER A 95 -14.34 10.22 3.57
C SER A 95 -13.89 9.32 4.73
N PRO A 96 -14.39 9.50 5.96
CA PRO A 96 -13.89 8.78 7.15
C PRO A 96 -14.12 7.27 7.08
N ASN A 97 -15.17 6.83 6.38
CA ASN A 97 -15.46 5.41 6.17
C ASN A 97 -14.45 4.71 5.25
N ILE A 98 -13.78 5.46 4.38
CA ILE A 98 -12.86 4.93 3.36
C ILE A 98 -11.41 5.12 3.78
N ASN A 99 -11.11 6.27 4.41
CA ASN A 99 -9.80 6.59 4.94
C ASN A 99 -9.89 6.79 6.47
N PRO A 100 -10.07 5.71 7.26
CA PRO A 100 -10.02 5.80 8.71
C PRO A 100 -8.62 6.23 9.15
N ARG A 101 -8.54 7.00 10.23
CA ARG A 101 -7.26 7.36 10.86
C ARG A 101 -6.89 6.29 11.88
N GLY A 102 -5.62 5.89 11.89
CA GLY A 102 -5.10 4.98 12.90
C GLY A 102 -5.25 5.54 14.31
N THR A 103 -5.67 4.70 15.23
CA THR A 103 -5.84 4.99 16.66
C THR A 103 -4.65 4.45 17.47
N PRO A 104 -4.48 4.85 18.74
CA PRO A 104 -3.47 4.23 19.62
C PRO A 104 -3.62 2.70 19.76
N GLU A 105 -4.85 2.17 19.64
CA GLU A 105 -5.16 0.73 19.71
C GLU A 105 -4.57 -0.07 18.53
N ASP A 106 -4.17 0.63 17.47
CA ASP A 106 -3.55 0.04 16.30
C ASP A 106 -2.03 -0.15 16.45
N GLY A 107 -1.45 0.38 17.54
CA GLY A 107 -0.06 0.16 17.94
C GLY A 107 0.93 0.54 16.84
N PRO A 108 1.95 -0.29 16.54
CA PRO A 108 2.99 0.03 15.56
C PRO A 108 2.46 0.13 14.11
N PHE A 109 1.23 -0.34 13.85
CA PHE A 109 0.62 -0.29 12.53
C PHE A 109 -0.27 0.94 12.31
N ARG A 110 -0.40 1.81 13.33
CA ARG A 110 -1.23 3.03 13.27
C ARG A 110 -0.99 3.85 12.00
N ASP A 111 0.26 4.01 11.61
CA ASP A 111 0.64 4.85 10.47
C ASP A 111 0.36 4.20 9.09
N PHE A 112 -0.01 2.91 9.08
CA PHE A 112 -0.40 2.16 7.88
C PHE A 112 -1.92 2.10 7.69
N ILE A 113 -2.70 2.59 8.65
CA ILE A 113 -4.16 2.61 8.58
C ILE A 113 -4.65 3.76 7.70
N GLY A 114 -5.72 3.49 6.96
CA GLY A 114 -6.29 4.42 6.00
C GLY A 114 -6.00 4.06 4.55
N ALA A 115 -6.48 4.90 3.64
CA ALA A 115 -6.28 4.75 2.21
C ALA A 115 -4.83 5.07 1.82
N ASP A 116 -4.27 4.26 0.92
CA ASP A 116 -2.95 4.51 0.35
C ASP A 116 -3.08 5.51 -0.80
N GLY A 117 -2.73 6.77 -0.54
CA GLY A 117 -2.62 7.82 -1.55
C GLY A 117 -1.17 8.24 -1.80
N THR A 118 -0.18 7.44 -1.37
CA THR A 118 1.25 7.79 -1.45
C THR A 118 1.69 8.03 -2.90
N CYS A 119 1.30 7.16 -3.83
CA CYS A 119 1.58 7.33 -5.26
C CYS A 119 0.91 8.58 -5.88
N ILE A 120 -0.31 8.94 -5.44
CA ILE A 120 -1.01 10.14 -5.90
C ILE A 120 -0.24 11.38 -5.45
N TRP A 121 0.14 11.44 -4.17
CA TRP A 121 0.86 12.59 -3.63
C TRP A 121 2.28 12.70 -4.20
N ALA A 122 2.97 11.59 -4.39
CA ALA A 122 4.27 11.53 -5.07
C ALA A 122 4.15 12.08 -6.50
N ALA A 123 3.15 11.66 -7.27
CA ALA A 123 2.91 12.18 -8.61
C ALA A 123 2.54 13.68 -8.60
N ALA A 124 1.72 14.12 -7.65
CA ALA A 124 1.27 15.51 -7.55
C ALA A 124 2.40 16.48 -7.17
N THR A 125 3.35 16.04 -6.36
CA THR A 125 4.52 16.83 -5.93
C THR A 125 5.72 16.71 -6.88
N SER A 126 5.59 15.90 -7.93
CA SER A 126 6.56 15.76 -9.02
C SER A 126 6.21 16.72 -10.18
N ILE A 127 6.64 16.41 -11.40
CA ILE A 127 6.24 17.17 -12.60
C ILE A 127 4.81 16.83 -13.05
N PRO A 128 4.11 17.71 -13.80
CA PRO A 128 2.74 17.45 -14.26
C PRO A 128 2.54 16.12 -15.01
N ALA A 129 3.51 15.71 -15.83
CA ALA A 129 3.46 14.43 -16.54
C ALA A 129 3.42 13.21 -15.60
N SER A 130 3.92 13.34 -14.37
CA SER A 130 3.92 12.26 -13.37
C SER A 130 2.49 11.85 -12.99
N LEU A 131 1.55 12.81 -12.90
CA LEU A 131 0.14 12.50 -12.65
C LEU A 131 -0.47 11.66 -13.78
N SER A 132 -0.13 11.96 -15.03
CA SER A 132 -0.55 11.15 -16.17
C SER A 132 0.09 9.77 -16.18
N THR A 133 1.37 9.63 -15.82
CA THR A 133 2.00 8.30 -15.65
C THR A 133 1.36 7.50 -14.52
N PHE A 134 0.90 8.17 -13.46
CA PHE A 134 0.13 7.55 -12.39
C PHE A 134 -1.26 7.10 -12.86
N LEU A 135 -1.95 7.89 -13.70
CA LEU A 135 -3.21 7.47 -14.31
C LEU A 135 -3.00 6.26 -15.24
N LEU A 136 -1.89 6.22 -15.99
CA LEU A 136 -1.48 5.04 -16.75
C LEU A 136 -1.24 3.84 -15.82
N ALA A 137 -0.58 4.04 -14.67
CA ALA A 137 -0.41 2.99 -13.66
C ALA A 137 -1.77 2.47 -13.17
N CYS A 138 -2.74 3.35 -12.96
CA CYS A 138 -4.11 2.96 -12.61
C CYS A 138 -4.77 2.14 -13.74
N MET A 139 -4.55 2.49 -15.01
CA MET A 139 -5.06 1.70 -16.14
C MET A 139 -4.43 0.32 -16.20
N LEU A 140 -3.10 0.24 -16.09
CA LEU A 140 -2.36 -1.02 -16.11
C LEU A 140 -2.73 -1.92 -14.91
N ALA A 141 -2.87 -1.31 -13.73
CA ALA A 141 -3.29 -1.96 -12.50
C ALA A 141 -4.70 -2.57 -12.59
N ARG A 142 -5.55 -2.05 -13.46
CA ARG A 142 -6.91 -2.54 -13.67
C ARG A 142 -7.01 -3.59 -14.75
N ALA A 143 -6.25 -3.44 -15.83
CA ALA A 143 -6.33 -4.33 -16.97
C ALA A 143 -5.52 -5.62 -16.79
N TRP A 144 -4.45 -5.60 -15.99
CA TRP A 144 -3.59 -6.77 -15.79
C TRP A 144 -3.32 -7.11 -14.32
N ASP A 145 -2.93 -8.35 -14.05
CA ASP A 145 -2.37 -8.77 -12.77
C ASP A 145 -1.03 -8.08 -12.49
N ALA A 146 -0.59 -8.08 -11.23
CA ALA A 146 0.58 -7.34 -10.79
C ALA A 146 1.85 -7.72 -11.58
N LYS A 147 2.08 -9.02 -11.82
CA LYS A 147 3.28 -9.47 -12.54
C LYS A 147 3.27 -9.01 -13.99
N LYS A 148 2.13 -9.12 -14.67
CA LYS A 148 1.99 -8.65 -16.07
C LYS A 148 2.09 -7.13 -16.14
N ALA A 149 1.43 -6.38 -15.26
CA ALA A 149 1.51 -4.91 -15.24
C ALA A 149 2.93 -4.41 -14.99
N THR A 150 3.68 -5.00 -14.05
CA THR A 150 5.09 -4.67 -13.82
C THR A 150 5.96 -5.01 -15.04
N SER A 151 5.66 -6.10 -15.75
CA SER A 151 6.42 -6.48 -16.95
C SER A 151 6.13 -5.54 -18.12
N ILE A 152 4.87 -5.13 -18.31
CA ILE A 152 4.47 -4.10 -19.28
C ILE A 152 5.16 -2.77 -18.95
N TRP A 153 5.19 -2.37 -17.68
CA TRP A 153 5.92 -1.17 -17.25
C TRP A 153 7.41 -1.26 -17.58
N ALA A 154 8.04 -2.41 -17.32
CA ALA A 154 9.45 -2.62 -17.62
C ALA A 154 9.74 -2.53 -19.12
N GLU A 155 8.86 -3.11 -19.94
CA GLU A 155 8.95 -3.03 -21.41
C GLU A 155 8.74 -1.60 -21.92
N LEU A 156 7.73 -0.87 -21.41
CA LEU A 156 7.50 0.54 -21.77
C LEU A 156 8.69 1.43 -21.44
N VAL A 157 9.30 1.24 -20.26
CA VAL A 157 10.50 1.98 -19.85
C VAL A 157 11.68 1.61 -20.74
N HIS A 158 11.89 0.32 -21.01
CA HIS A 158 12.98 -0.17 -21.86
C HIS A 158 12.88 0.38 -23.29
N GLU A 159 11.72 0.26 -23.94
CA GLU A 159 11.49 0.76 -25.29
C GLU A 159 11.65 2.28 -25.36
N ARG A 160 11.19 3.00 -24.33
CA ARG A 160 11.35 4.46 -24.28
C ARG A 160 12.81 4.87 -24.14
N ILE A 161 13.58 4.20 -23.30
CA ILE A 161 15.03 4.44 -23.15
C ILE A 161 15.73 4.15 -24.49
N ALA A 162 15.51 2.98 -25.10
CA ALA A 162 16.11 2.61 -26.37
C ALA A 162 15.77 3.59 -27.51
N TYR A 163 14.52 4.07 -27.56
CA TYR A 163 14.10 5.09 -28.51
C TYR A 163 14.87 6.40 -28.34
N VAL A 164 15.00 6.90 -27.11
CA VAL A 164 15.70 8.15 -26.80
C VAL A 164 17.19 8.01 -27.11
N GLU A 165 17.83 6.90 -26.73
CA GLU A 165 19.23 6.61 -27.06
C GLU A 165 19.48 6.59 -28.58
N ALA A 166 18.56 6.00 -29.35
CA ALA A 166 18.64 6.03 -30.81
C ALA A 166 18.56 7.46 -31.36
N GLN A 167 17.72 8.34 -30.78
CA GLN A 167 17.68 9.75 -31.18
C GLN A 167 18.97 10.51 -30.83
N ILE A 168 19.60 10.20 -29.68
CA ILE A 168 20.90 10.79 -29.28
C ILE A 168 21.98 10.38 -30.27
N ASN A 169 22.02 9.10 -30.64
CA ASN A 169 22.98 8.57 -31.63
C ASN A 169 22.80 9.22 -33.01
N MET A 170 21.57 9.58 -33.37
CA MET A 170 21.25 10.35 -34.58
C MET A 170 21.55 11.85 -34.47
N LYS A 171 22.17 12.32 -33.38
CA LYS A 171 22.48 13.74 -33.09
C LYS A 171 21.26 14.66 -33.14
N LYS A 172 20.07 14.13 -32.82
CA LYS A 172 18.87 14.98 -32.68
C LYS A 172 18.89 15.69 -31.34
N VAL A 173 18.29 16.87 -31.29
CA VAL A 173 18.10 17.62 -30.04
C VAL A 173 16.99 16.94 -29.23
N ILE A 174 17.30 16.52 -28.01
CA ILE A 174 16.37 15.92 -27.05
C ILE A 174 16.21 16.87 -25.87
N ASN A 175 15.06 16.83 -25.20
CA ASN A 175 14.90 17.58 -23.96
C ASN A 175 15.96 17.12 -22.92
N PRO A 176 16.76 18.05 -22.36
CA PRO A 176 17.79 17.73 -21.37
C PRO A 176 17.28 16.93 -20.17
N HIS A 177 16.01 17.14 -19.77
CA HIS A 177 15.43 16.42 -18.65
C HIS A 177 15.08 14.96 -18.99
N THR A 178 14.65 14.67 -20.24
CA THR A 178 14.46 13.31 -20.73
C THR A 178 15.79 12.59 -20.82
N GLU A 179 16.84 13.27 -21.32
CA GLU A 179 18.20 12.72 -21.37
C GLU A 179 18.73 12.41 -19.96
N MET A 180 18.45 13.27 -18.98
CA MET A 180 18.84 13.04 -17.60
C MET A 180 18.07 11.86 -16.97
N ALA A 181 16.80 11.66 -17.33
CA ALA A 181 15.98 10.56 -16.84
C ALA A 181 16.46 9.19 -17.35
N ILE A 182 16.89 9.07 -18.61
CA ILE A 182 17.40 7.78 -19.14
C ILE A 182 18.70 7.32 -18.49
N ARG A 183 19.50 8.26 -17.93
CA ARG A 183 20.74 7.93 -17.21
C ARG A 183 20.46 7.35 -15.82
N GLN A 184 19.21 7.38 -15.37
CA GLN A 184 18.82 6.86 -14.08
C GLN A 184 18.16 5.51 -14.23
N ASP A 185 18.61 4.56 -13.42
CA ASP A 185 18.01 3.23 -13.42
C ASP A 185 16.63 3.25 -12.75
N ILE A 186 15.66 2.63 -13.41
CA ILE A 186 14.33 2.36 -12.87
C ILE A 186 14.21 0.86 -12.74
N THR A 187 14.39 0.35 -11.53
CA THR A 187 14.44 -1.09 -11.33
C THR A 187 13.05 -1.70 -11.44
N ARG A 188 12.99 -3.00 -11.77
CA ARG A 188 11.73 -3.75 -11.76
C ARG A 188 11.06 -3.74 -10.37
N ALA A 189 11.83 -3.62 -9.29
CA ALA A 189 11.31 -3.52 -7.93
C ALA A 189 10.61 -2.17 -7.70
N ASP A 190 11.15 -1.09 -8.25
CA ASP A 190 10.55 0.25 -8.18
C ASP A 190 9.20 0.28 -8.92
N LEU A 191 9.15 -0.31 -10.11
CA LEU A 191 7.92 -0.45 -10.90
C LEU A 191 6.88 -1.34 -10.20
N ALA A 192 7.32 -2.37 -9.48
CA ALA A 192 6.42 -3.21 -8.67
C ALA A 192 5.83 -2.44 -7.49
N LYS A 193 6.63 -1.61 -6.81
CA LYS A 193 6.14 -0.74 -5.72
C LYS A 193 5.16 0.31 -6.24
N TRP A 194 5.46 0.91 -7.39
CA TRP A 194 4.58 1.86 -8.08
C TRP A 194 3.21 1.25 -8.41
N ASP A 195 3.19 0.08 -9.06
CA ASP A 195 1.96 -0.67 -9.35
C ASP A 195 1.21 -1.10 -8.07
N ALA A 196 1.93 -1.55 -7.05
CA ALA A 196 1.33 -1.95 -5.78
C ALA A 196 0.60 -0.79 -5.07
N SER A 197 1.20 0.41 -5.05
CA SER A 197 0.56 1.59 -4.46
C SER A 197 -0.65 2.05 -5.27
N ALA A 198 -0.56 2.06 -6.62
CA ALA A 198 -1.71 2.36 -7.47
C ALA A 198 -2.88 1.38 -7.26
N ARG A 199 -2.60 0.08 -7.09
CA ARG A 199 -3.61 -0.94 -6.74
C ARG A 199 -4.18 -0.75 -5.34
N ALA A 200 -3.37 -0.34 -4.38
CA ALA A 200 -3.83 -0.06 -3.02
C ALA A 200 -4.81 1.12 -3.00
N TRP A 201 -4.49 2.19 -3.73
CA TRP A 201 -5.39 3.31 -3.96
C TRP A 201 -6.71 2.86 -4.61
N LEU A 202 -6.65 2.17 -5.75
CA LEU A 202 -7.84 1.77 -6.51
C LEU A 202 -8.81 0.91 -5.71
N ARG A 203 -8.31 0.03 -4.84
CA ARG A 203 -9.16 -0.77 -3.94
C ARG A 203 -10.01 0.09 -3.03
N ARG A 204 -9.44 1.16 -2.47
CA ARG A 204 -10.15 2.11 -1.59
C ARG A 204 -11.07 3.03 -2.38
N ALA A 205 -10.63 3.51 -3.54
CA ALA A 205 -11.47 4.31 -4.42
C ALA A 205 -12.71 3.53 -4.87
N ASN A 206 -12.56 2.25 -5.24
CA ASN A 206 -13.70 1.39 -5.57
C ASN A 206 -14.63 1.18 -4.37
N GLN A 207 -14.08 0.98 -3.17
CA GLN A 207 -14.88 0.84 -1.94
C GLN A 207 -15.72 2.10 -1.67
N SER A 208 -15.23 3.30 -2.01
CA SER A 208 -16.03 4.54 -1.86
C SER A 208 -17.24 4.61 -2.79
N MET A 209 -17.20 3.86 -3.91
CA MET A 209 -18.32 3.71 -4.83
C MET A 209 -19.28 2.60 -4.39
N GLN A 210 -18.87 1.74 -3.45
CA GLN A 210 -19.73 0.74 -2.81
C GLN A 210 -20.50 1.41 -1.66
N VAL A 211 -21.46 2.26 -2.00
CA VAL A 211 -22.57 2.54 -1.07
C VAL A 211 -23.25 1.20 -0.77
N PRO A 212 -23.74 0.93 0.46
CA PRO A 212 -24.57 -0.25 0.70
C PRO A 212 -25.81 -0.12 -0.19
N ASP A 213 -25.78 -0.85 -1.31
CA ASP A 213 -26.68 -0.80 -2.46
C ASP A 213 -28.15 -0.70 -2.02
N ARG A 214 -28.49 -1.34 -0.89
CA ARG A 214 -29.81 -1.33 -0.30
C ARG A 214 -30.26 0.00 0.33
N ALA A 215 -29.41 0.74 1.04
CA ALA A 215 -29.85 1.89 1.83
C ALA A 215 -30.19 3.11 0.96
N VAL A 216 -29.42 3.33 -0.11
CA VAL A 216 -29.69 4.40 -1.09
C VAL A 216 -30.87 4.03 -1.99
N LEU A 217 -30.99 2.76 -2.39
CA LEU A 217 -32.22 2.27 -3.05
C LEU A 217 -33.45 2.45 -2.14
N ILE A 218 -33.35 2.12 -0.84
CA ILE A 218 -34.44 2.32 0.13
C ILE A 218 -34.77 3.80 0.28
N ALA A 219 -33.78 4.68 0.48
CA ALA A 219 -34.02 6.10 0.66
C ALA A 219 -34.65 6.75 -0.58
N ILE A 220 -34.13 6.45 -1.77
CA ILE A 220 -34.63 6.97 -3.04
C ILE A 220 -36.04 6.43 -3.34
N SER A 221 -36.29 5.13 -3.08
CA SER A 221 -37.64 4.55 -3.20
C SER A 221 -38.64 5.11 -2.17
N ALA A 222 -38.21 5.38 -0.93
CA ALA A 222 -39.06 5.96 0.11
C ALA A 222 -39.47 7.40 -0.24
N TRP A 223 -38.62 8.14 -0.95
CA TRP A 223 -38.90 9.48 -1.42
C TRP A 223 -39.55 9.54 -2.81
N HIS A 224 -39.83 8.38 -3.42
CA HIS A 224 -40.41 8.26 -4.77
C HIS A 224 -39.59 9.03 -5.82
N LEU A 225 -38.27 9.00 -5.68
CA LEU A 225 -37.32 9.56 -6.63
C LEU A 225 -36.78 8.41 -7.50
N TYR A 226 -36.57 8.65 -8.79
CA TYR A 226 -36.23 7.62 -9.77
C TYR A 226 -35.14 8.11 -10.73
N PRO A 227 -33.86 8.11 -10.32
CA PRO A 227 -32.77 8.45 -11.23
C PRO A 227 -32.65 7.42 -12.36
N ASP A 228 -32.08 7.82 -13.49
CA ASP A 228 -31.71 6.88 -14.54
C ASP A 228 -30.85 5.76 -13.97
N LEU A 229 -31.19 4.51 -14.27
CA LEU A 229 -30.49 3.34 -13.74
C LEU A 229 -29.63 2.71 -14.83
N LEU A 230 -28.49 2.16 -14.42
CA LEU A 230 -27.66 1.30 -15.24
C LEU A 230 -27.49 -0.03 -14.51
N VAL A 231 -28.28 -1.02 -14.92
CA VAL A 231 -28.35 -2.34 -14.28
C VAL A 231 -27.35 -3.27 -14.95
N CYS A 232 -26.42 -3.79 -14.16
CA CYS A 232 -25.29 -4.61 -14.60
C CYS A 232 -25.45 -6.05 -14.08
N GLN A 233 -26.37 -6.82 -14.67
CA GLN A 233 -26.47 -8.27 -14.41
C GLN A 233 -25.81 -9.03 -15.58
N ASP A 234 -26.52 -9.93 -16.26
CA ASP A 234 -25.97 -10.67 -17.41
C ASP A 234 -25.84 -9.79 -18.69
N LYS A 235 -26.60 -8.69 -18.77
CA LYS A 235 -26.51 -7.66 -19.80
C LYS A 235 -26.63 -6.28 -19.15
N THR A 236 -25.76 -5.35 -19.53
CA THR A 236 -25.87 -3.95 -19.09
C THR A 236 -27.08 -3.31 -19.75
N THR A 237 -28.10 -2.98 -18.97
CA THR A 237 -29.30 -2.29 -19.42
C THR A 237 -29.35 -0.89 -18.81
N LYS A 238 -29.42 0.12 -19.67
CA LYS A 238 -29.76 1.47 -19.25
C LYS A 238 -31.28 1.54 -19.15
N VAL A 239 -31.79 1.83 -17.97
CA VAL A 239 -33.20 2.11 -17.71
C VAL A 239 -33.31 3.61 -17.49
N THR A 240 -33.91 4.31 -18.44
CA THR A 240 -34.17 5.75 -18.34
C THR A 240 -35.47 5.97 -17.58
N LEU A 241 -35.41 6.72 -16.49
CA LEU A 241 -36.57 7.06 -15.65
C LEU A 241 -36.88 8.56 -15.70
N GLU A 242 -35.93 9.39 -16.12
CA GLU A 242 -36.11 10.81 -16.50
C GLU A 242 -36.78 11.71 -15.43
N ASP A 243 -36.54 11.43 -14.15
CA ASP A 243 -37.10 12.24 -13.08
C ASP A 243 -36.50 13.67 -13.05
N PRO A 244 -37.33 14.73 -12.92
CA PRO A 244 -36.89 16.13 -12.94
C PRO A 244 -35.75 16.53 -11.98
N PRO A 245 -35.67 16.00 -10.74
CA PRO A 245 -34.62 16.41 -9.80
C PRO A 245 -33.23 15.86 -10.16
N PHE A 246 -33.12 14.94 -11.11
CA PHE A 246 -31.83 14.36 -11.52
C PHE A 246 -31.36 14.94 -12.85
N PRO A 247 -30.14 15.50 -12.92
CA PRO A 247 -29.57 15.86 -14.21
C PRO A 247 -29.32 14.60 -15.06
N PRO A 248 -29.30 14.68 -16.41
CA PRO A 248 -29.08 13.52 -17.29
C PRO A 248 -27.75 12.79 -17.08
N ALA A 249 -26.81 13.41 -16.37
CA ALA A 249 -25.53 12.84 -15.99
C ALA A 249 -25.58 12.00 -14.69
N ALA A 250 -26.66 12.10 -13.90
CA ALA A 250 -26.84 11.36 -12.66
C ALA A 250 -27.45 9.99 -12.97
N ILE A 251 -26.59 9.02 -13.28
CA ILE A 251 -26.97 7.63 -13.53
C ILE A 251 -26.59 6.77 -12.32
N LEU A 252 -27.57 6.10 -11.72
CA LEU A 252 -27.38 5.17 -10.62
C LEU A 252 -27.02 3.78 -11.17
N THR A 253 -25.87 3.25 -10.77
CA THR A 253 -25.37 1.94 -11.24
C THR A 253 -25.76 0.84 -10.24
N LEU A 254 -26.47 -0.19 -10.71
CA LEU A 254 -26.98 -1.29 -9.89
C LEU A 254 -26.44 -2.63 -10.38
N GLY A 255 -26.28 -3.62 -9.49
CA GLY A 255 -25.88 -4.98 -9.87
C GLY A 255 -24.38 -5.21 -9.96
N LEU A 256 -23.55 -4.34 -9.38
CA LEU A 256 -22.12 -4.64 -9.13
C LEU A 256 -21.93 -5.65 -7.99
N GLU A 257 -22.91 -6.52 -7.76
CA GLU A 257 -22.89 -7.50 -6.69
C GLU A 257 -21.76 -8.50 -6.98
N PRO A 258 -20.82 -8.71 -6.05
CA PRO A 258 -19.91 -9.82 -6.14
C PRO A 258 -20.78 -11.08 -6.11
N ARG A 259 -20.83 -11.83 -7.21
CA ARG A 259 -21.26 -13.24 -7.17
C ARG A 259 -20.21 -14.02 -6.38
N ASP A 260 -20.24 -13.90 -5.05
CA ASP A 260 -19.54 -14.83 -4.18
C ASP A 260 -20.27 -16.16 -4.23
N SER A 261 -19.87 -17.01 -5.18
CA SER A 261 -20.09 -18.46 -5.12
C SER A 261 -19.20 -19.18 -6.13
N ARG A 262 -18.10 -19.72 -5.62
CA ARG A 262 -17.24 -20.75 -6.21
C ARG A 262 -16.36 -20.32 -7.38
N GLY A 263 -15.12 -19.98 -7.02
CA GLY A 263 -13.96 -20.54 -7.72
C GLY A 263 -13.69 -20.03 -9.13
N ASP A 264 -13.78 -18.73 -9.38
CA ASP A 264 -13.02 -18.14 -10.48
C ASP A 264 -12.46 -16.76 -10.07
N LYS A 265 -11.15 -16.76 -9.83
CA LYS A 265 -10.35 -15.54 -9.76
C LYS A 265 -10.17 -15.08 -11.20
N LEU A 266 -10.83 -14.02 -11.62
CA LEU A 266 -10.51 -13.28 -12.85
C LEU A 266 -10.98 -11.83 -12.68
N CYS A 267 -10.20 -10.90 -13.22
CA CYS A 267 -10.33 -9.45 -13.09
C CYS A 267 -11.78 -8.94 -13.17
N GLN A 268 -12.22 -8.19 -12.16
CA GLN A 268 -13.50 -7.49 -12.17
C GLN A 268 -13.32 -6.03 -12.59
N TRP A 269 -14.04 -5.64 -13.64
CA TRP A 269 -13.97 -4.31 -14.25
C TRP A 269 -14.96 -3.38 -13.54
N SER A 270 -14.52 -2.18 -13.12
CA SER A 270 -15.47 -1.07 -13.01
C SER A 270 -15.72 -0.48 -14.40
N LEU A 271 -16.99 -0.28 -14.74
CA LEU A 271 -17.58 -0.15 -16.08
C LEU A 271 -17.06 1.01 -16.97
N ALA A 272 -16.12 1.83 -16.51
CA ALA A 272 -15.64 2.99 -17.27
C ALA A 272 -14.76 2.64 -18.51
N LEU A 273 -14.17 1.43 -18.57
CA LEU A 273 -13.19 1.07 -19.61
C LEU A 273 -13.72 0.11 -20.69
N SER A 274 -14.86 -0.57 -20.48
CA SER A 274 -15.47 -1.44 -21.51
C SER A 274 -16.05 -0.66 -22.71
N HIS A 275 -16.09 0.67 -22.61
CA HIS A 275 -16.59 1.57 -23.66
C HIS A 275 -15.49 2.18 -24.55
N LEU A 276 -14.20 1.88 -24.30
CA LEU A 276 -13.10 2.28 -25.21
C LEU A 276 -12.93 1.23 -26.32
N ARG A 277 -13.73 1.39 -27.39
CA ARG A 277 -13.83 0.53 -28.60
C ARG A 277 -12.54 0.40 -29.47
N TYR A 278 -11.36 0.76 -28.99
CA TYR A 278 -10.16 0.95 -29.84
C TYR A 278 -8.91 0.14 -29.49
N TYR A 279 -9.00 -0.95 -28.73
CA TYR A 279 -7.86 -1.87 -28.57
C TYR A 279 -8.23 -3.24 -29.13
N GLY A 280 -7.43 -3.71 -30.09
CA GLY A 280 -7.67 -4.86 -30.96
C GLY A 280 -7.67 -6.22 -30.24
N ASP A 281 -7.57 -7.28 -31.04
CA ASP A 281 -7.95 -8.63 -30.62
C ASP A 281 -7.21 -9.13 -29.36
N PRO A 282 -7.94 -9.77 -28.42
CA PRO A 282 -7.40 -10.19 -27.13
C PRO A 282 -6.40 -11.33 -27.27
N ILE A 283 -5.19 -11.13 -26.72
CA ILE A 283 -4.16 -12.17 -26.61
C ILE A 283 -4.43 -13.01 -25.36
N LYS A 284 -4.71 -14.31 -25.54
CA LYS A 284 -4.93 -15.25 -24.44
C LYS A 284 -3.61 -15.65 -23.80
N VAL A 285 -3.39 -15.23 -22.56
CA VAL A 285 -2.24 -15.66 -21.74
C VAL A 285 -2.76 -16.42 -20.53
N ARG A 286 -2.40 -17.71 -20.43
CA ARG A 286 -2.62 -18.52 -19.22
C ARG A 286 -1.62 -18.09 -18.15
N SER A 287 -2.10 -17.67 -16.98
CA SER A 287 -1.28 -17.53 -15.76
C SER A 287 -1.72 -18.55 -14.73
N GLU A 288 -0.78 -19.26 -14.11
CA GLU A 288 -1.03 -20.11 -12.94
C GLU A 288 -1.19 -19.20 -11.69
N GLU A 289 -2.42 -19.14 -11.17
CA GLU A 289 -2.88 -18.18 -10.15
C GLU A 289 -3.04 -18.77 -8.74
N ALA A 290 -2.08 -19.56 -8.27
CA ALA A 290 -2.28 -20.22 -6.97
C ALA A 290 -2.12 -19.28 -5.76
N PHE A 291 -1.11 -18.38 -5.71
CA PHE A 291 -0.87 -17.63 -4.47
C PHE A 291 -0.27 -16.26 -4.72
N GLN A 292 -0.95 -15.15 -4.37
CA GLN A 292 -0.29 -13.85 -4.15
C GLN A 292 -1.13 -12.68 -3.56
N ARG A 293 -2.13 -12.90 -2.70
CA ARG A 293 -2.73 -11.79 -1.93
C ARG A 293 -2.98 -12.21 -0.48
N ILE A 294 -2.25 -11.56 0.43
CA ILE A 294 -2.25 -11.76 1.89
C ILE A 294 -3.12 -10.65 2.49
N SER A 295 -4.09 -11.00 3.32
CA SER A 295 -4.95 -10.04 4.04
C SER A 295 -4.18 -9.37 5.19
N PHE A 296 -4.68 -8.26 5.74
CA PHE A 296 -4.04 -7.66 6.93
C PHE A 296 -4.08 -8.59 8.15
N GLN A 297 -5.08 -9.46 8.25
CA GLN A 297 -5.14 -10.48 9.30
C GLN A 297 -4.04 -11.52 9.11
N ASP A 298 -3.75 -11.89 7.86
CA ASP A 298 -2.70 -12.85 7.51
C ASP A 298 -1.29 -12.29 7.82
N ILE A 299 -1.11 -10.95 7.84
CA ILE A 299 0.15 -10.33 8.29
C ILE A 299 0.44 -10.70 9.74
N TRP A 300 -0.57 -10.76 10.63
CA TRP A 300 -0.35 -11.18 12.01
C TRP A 300 0.10 -12.65 12.13
N VAL A 301 -0.31 -13.51 11.19
CA VAL A 301 0.16 -14.89 11.08
C VAL A 301 1.63 -14.93 10.64
N VAL A 302 2.04 -14.05 9.72
CA VAL A 302 3.45 -13.90 9.32
C VAL A 302 4.29 -13.33 10.48
N THR A 303 3.77 -12.32 11.20
CA THR A 303 4.38 -11.73 12.40
C THR A 303 4.60 -12.77 13.48
N LEU A 304 3.65 -13.67 13.70
CA LEU A 304 3.79 -14.81 14.59
C LEU A 304 4.97 -15.70 14.18
N GLY A 305 5.09 -16.05 12.90
CA GLY A 305 6.23 -16.80 12.37
C GLY A 305 7.58 -16.12 12.58
N ALA A 306 7.64 -14.80 12.33
CA ALA A 306 8.83 -13.99 12.59
C ALA A 306 9.22 -13.99 14.08
N LEU A 307 8.24 -13.90 14.98
CA LEU A 307 8.45 -13.95 16.44
C LEU A 307 9.04 -15.30 16.87
N LEU A 308 8.49 -16.42 16.38
CA LEU A 308 9.01 -17.76 16.68
C LEU A 308 10.46 -17.93 16.23
N ARG A 309 10.84 -17.30 15.12
CA ARG A 309 12.23 -17.27 14.65
C ARG A 309 13.13 -16.47 15.59
N GLN A 310 12.69 -15.32 16.08
CA GLN A 310 13.44 -14.54 17.08
C GLN A 310 13.64 -15.31 18.39
N TRP A 311 12.67 -16.15 18.77
CA TRP A 311 12.76 -17.07 19.90
C TRP A 311 13.66 -18.29 19.66
N GLN A 312 14.29 -18.39 18.48
CA GLN A 312 15.18 -19.49 18.08
C GLN A 312 14.52 -20.87 18.14
N LEU A 313 13.19 -20.93 17.99
CA LEU A 313 12.46 -22.20 18.00
C LEU A 313 12.65 -22.94 16.67
N PRO A 314 12.86 -24.27 16.69
CA PRO A 314 13.03 -25.04 15.47
C PRO A 314 11.73 -25.08 14.67
N SER A 315 11.85 -25.10 13.34
CA SER A 315 10.69 -25.12 12.43
C SER A 315 9.83 -26.39 12.59
N SER A 316 10.43 -27.49 13.05
CA SER A 316 9.74 -28.74 13.36
C SER A 316 8.77 -28.64 14.54
N SER A 317 8.93 -27.64 15.42
CA SER A 317 8.11 -27.47 16.61
C SER A 317 7.15 -26.29 16.52
N ILE A 318 6.83 -25.76 15.33
CA ILE A 318 5.94 -24.58 15.16
C ILE A 318 4.53 -24.83 15.72
N GLY A 319 4.07 -26.10 15.73
CA GLY A 319 2.75 -26.46 16.27
C GLY A 319 2.59 -26.17 17.77
N THR A 320 3.61 -26.43 18.59
CA THR A 320 3.53 -26.29 20.04
C THR A 320 3.35 -24.82 20.49
N PRO A 321 4.09 -23.83 19.96
CA PRO A 321 3.85 -22.42 20.23
C PRO A 321 2.47 -21.95 19.79
N ILE A 322 1.94 -22.43 18.67
CA ILE A 322 0.58 -22.06 18.23
C ILE A 322 -0.46 -22.51 19.25
N ILE A 323 -0.33 -23.73 19.78
CA ILE A 323 -1.19 -24.23 20.87
C ILE A 323 -1.03 -23.36 22.12
N TRP A 324 0.21 -23.00 22.47
CA TRP A 324 0.49 -22.13 23.60
C TRP A 324 -0.21 -20.76 23.47
N PHE A 325 -0.16 -20.12 22.30
CA PHE A 325 -0.88 -18.86 22.04
C PHE A 325 -2.40 -19.02 22.10
N LYS A 326 -2.94 -20.18 21.68
CA LYS A 326 -4.37 -20.50 21.84
C LYS A 326 -4.75 -20.62 23.32
N CYS A 327 -3.93 -21.27 24.15
CA CYS A 327 -4.16 -21.36 25.59
C CYS A 327 -4.02 -20.00 26.29
N LEU A 328 -3.00 -19.21 25.91
CA LEU A 328 -2.80 -17.86 26.44
C LEU A 328 -4.02 -16.97 26.16
N ARG A 329 -4.63 -17.11 24.98
CA ARG A 329 -5.86 -16.39 24.62
C ARG A 329 -6.99 -16.65 25.62
N GLU A 330 -7.21 -17.92 25.98
CA GLU A 330 -8.28 -18.29 26.90
C GLU A 330 -8.03 -17.68 28.28
N VAL A 331 -6.80 -17.73 28.79
CA VAL A 331 -6.43 -17.10 30.07
C VAL A 331 -6.66 -15.58 30.03
N LEU A 332 -6.19 -14.91 28.97
CA LEU A 332 -6.34 -13.45 28.81
C LEU A 332 -7.81 -13.03 28.68
N ARG A 333 -8.67 -13.86 28.09
CA ARG A 333 -10.12 -13.61 28.02
C ARG A 333 -10.79 -13.56 29.39
N PHE A 334 -10.31 -14.36 30.35
CA PHE A 334 -10.84 -14.36 31.71
C PHE A 334 -10.29 -13.24 32.58
N SER A 335 -9.09 -12.72 32.27
CA SER A 335 -8.39 -11.73 33.12
C SER A 335 -8.46 -10.29 32.63
N SER A 336 -8.79 -10.03 31.37
CA SER A 336 -8.69 -8.67 30.81
C SER A 336 -9.89 -7.78 31.14
N THR A 337 -9.60 -6.66 31.82
CA THR A 337 -10.29 -5.39 31.54
C THR A 337 -9.99 -4.99 30.09
N PRO A 338 -10.98 -4.56 29.29
CA PRO A 338 -10.90 -4.58 27.82
C PRO A 338 -9.98 -3.53 27.16
N SER A 339 -9.03 -2.88 27.84
CA SER A 339 -8.29 -1.76 27.22
C SER A 339 -6.96 -1.39 27.90
N SER A 340 -6.00 -2.31 27.98
CA SER A 340 -4.58 -1.93 28.14
C SER A 340 -3.86 -2.01 26.79
N PRO A 341 -3.28 -0.90 26.29
CA PRO A 341 -2.60 -0.89 24.99
C PRO A 341 -1.43 -1.89 24.93
N GLU A 342 -0.82 -2.20 26.07
CA GLU A 342 0.32 -3.12 26.20
C GLU A 342 -0.03 -4.58 25.92
N VAL A 343 -1.28 -5.00 26.16
CA VAL A 343 -1.74 -6.39 25.95
C VAL A 343 -2.47 -6.56 24.61
N SER A 344 -2.91 -5.45 24.01
CA SER A 344 -3.68 -5.43 22.75
C SER A 344 -2.99 -6.14 21.57
N TRP A 345 -1.67 -5.96 21.41
CA TRP A 345 -0.92 -6.60 20.33
C TRP A 345 -0.70 -8.09 20.57
N VAL A 346 -0.55 -8.52 21.83
CA VAL A 346 -0.48 -9.94 22.22
C VAL A 346 -1.79 -10.63 21.91
N LEU A 347 -2.93 -9.99 22.19
CA LEU A 347 -4.25 -10.49 21.84
C LEU A 347 -4.42 -10.67 20.31
N LYS A 348 -3.89 -9.75 19.49
CA LYS A 348 -3.89 -9.87 18.02
C LYS A 348 -3.07 -11.09 17.55
N LEU A 349 -1.92 -11.37 18.17
CA LEU A 349 -1.14 -12.59 17.92
C LEU A 349 -1.89 -13.86 18.35
N CYS A 350 -2.53 -13.85 19.52
CA CYS A 350 -3.37 -14.95 20.00
C CYS A 350 -4.57 -15.22 19.07
N ASN A 351 -5.19 -14.17 18.53
CA ASN A 351 -6.26 -14.30 17.54
C ASN A 351 -5.75 -14.88 16.22
N ALA A 352 -4.58 -14.45 15.75
CA ALA A 352 -3.92 -15.00 14.56
C ALA A 352 -3.50 -16.48 14.75
N ALA A 353 -3.05 -16.87 15.94
CA ALA A 353 -2.80 -18.27 16.26
C ALA A 353 -4.10 -19.10 16.27
N SER A 354 -5.22 -18.50 16.67
CA SER A 354 -6.53 -19.16 16.70
C SER A 354 -7.14 -19.39 15.32
N SER A 355 -6.77 -18.59 14.31
CA SER A 355 -7.21 -18.79 12.93
C SER A 355 -6.49 -19.94 12.22
N ILE A 356 -5.43 -20.48 12.82
CA ILE A 356 -4.71 -21.67 12.31
C ILE A 356 -5.46 -22.93 12.76
N GLY A 357 -5.67 -23.89 11.85
CA GLY A 357 -6.40 -25.12 12.13
C GLY A 357 -5.85 -25.91 13.34
N GLN A 358 -6.70 -26.70 13.99
CA GLN A 358 -6.29 -27.56 15.12
C GLN A 358 -5.48 -28.79 14.67
N HIS A 359 -5.61 -29.20 13.40
CA HIS A 359 -4.89 -30.34 12.83
C HIS A 359 -3.57 -29.89 12.20
N THR A 360 -2.54 -29.75 13.03
CA THR A 360 -1.18 -29.28 12.70
C THR A 360 -0.36 -30.17 11.75
N ASN A 361 -0.95 -31.22 11.17
CA ASN A 361 -0.24 -32.26 10.41
C ASN A 361 -0.50 -32.29 8.90
N THR A 362 -1.23 -31.33 8.34
CA THR A 362 -1.37 -31.23 6.88
C THR A 362 -0.49 -30.09 6.35
N GLU A 363 0.54 -30.43 5.59
CA GLU A 363 1.43 -29.51 4.84
C GLU A 363 0.66 -28.53 3.91
N ASN A 364 -0.65 -28.73 3.76
CA ASN A 364 -1.55 -27.96 2.91
C ASN A 364 -2.37 -26.88 3.64
N ASP A 365 -2.16 -26.60 4.94
CA ASP A 365 -2.82 -25.45 5.58
C ASP A 365 -2.15 -24.13 5.12
N PRO A 366 -2.87 -23.25 4.39
CA PRO A 366 -2.32 -21.99 3.88
C PRO A 366 -1.84 -21.06 5.01
N MET A 367 -2.45 -21.12 6.19
CA MET A 367 -2.05 -20.28 7.33
C MET A 367 -0.74 -20.78 7.94
N LEU A 368 -0.53 -22.11 7.98
CA LEU A 368 0.73 -22.68 8.44
C LEU A 368 1.88 -22.34 7.47
N GLN A 369 1.62 -22.33 6.16
CA GLN A 369 2.59 -21.88 5.16
C GLN A 369 2.98 -20.41 5.36
N LEU A 370 2.05 -19.55 5.77
CA LEU A 370 2.34 -18.15 6.11
C LEU A 370 3.19 -18.01 7.38
N VAL A 371 2.96 -18.84 8.40
CA VAL A 371 3.83 -18.90 9.60
C VAL A 371 5.24 -19.34 9.22
N GLN A 372 5.36 -20.39 8.40
CA GLN A 372 6.66 -20.86 7.90
C GLN A 372 7.34 -19.78 7.05
N PHE A 373 6.60 -19.09 6.18
CA PHE A 373 7.12 -17.96 5.43
C PHE A 373 7.67 -16.86 6.35
N GLY A 374 6.93 -16.48 7.39
CA GLY A 374 7.40 -15.54 8.41
C GLY A 374 8.68 -15.99 9.10
N TRP A 375 8.75 -17.26 9.50
CA TRP A 375 9.94 -17.83 10.15
C TRP A 375 11.17 -17.86 9.25
N TRP A 376 10.99 -18.18 7.96
CA TRP A 376 12.09 -18.35 7.00
C TRP A 376 12.58 -17.03 6.41
N LYS A 377 11.67 -16.08 6.16
CA LYS A 377 11.94 -14.90 5.32
C LYS A 377 11.74 -13.56 6.04
N ALA A 378 10.98 -13.48 7.13
CA ALA A 378 10.66 -12.21 7.79
C ALA A 378 11.58 -11.89 8.98
N THR A 379 12.90 -12.08 8.80
CA THR A 379 13.91 -11.91 9.86
C THR A 379 14.04 -10.48 10.39
N HIS A 380 13.73 -9.49 9.55
CA HIS A 380 13.83 -8.07 9.89
C HIS A 380 12.47 -7.42 10.15
N PHE A 381 11.40 -8.21 10.33
CA PHE A 381 10.04 -7.69 10.43
C PHE A 381 9.83 -6.75 11.64
N PHE A 382 10.54 -6.99 12.74
CA PHE A 382 10.53 -6.14 13.94
C PHE A 382 11.68 -5.13 14.01
N GLY A 383 12.44 -4.95 12.92
CA GLY A 383 13.62 -4.08 12.87
C GLY A 383 14.94 -4.77 13.26
N SER A 384 16.07 -4.17 12.88
CA SER A 384 17.41 -4.78 12.93
C SER A 384 18.08 -4.83 14.33
N GLY A 385 17.31 -4.79 15.41
CA GLY A 385 17.88 -4.76 16.78
C GLY A 385 16.93 -5.17 17.90
N ALA A 386 15.64 -5.40 17.62
CA ALA A 386 14.70 -5.88 18.62
C ALA A 386 14.83 -7.41 18.75
N THR A 387 15.60 -7.87 19.73
CA THR A 387 15.53 -9.27 20.16
C THR A 387 14.42 -9.38 21.20
N ILE A 388 13.26 -9.91 20.81
CA ILE A 388 12.21 -10.25 21.78
C ILE A 388 12.65 -11.52 22.50
N GLN A 389 13.59 -11.39 23.41
CA GLN A 389 14.07 -12.44 24.30
C GLN A 389 13.60 -12.09 25.71
N PRO A 390 13.13 -13.06 26.52
CA PRO A 390 13.18 -14.53 26.36
C PRO A 390 11.99 -15.16 25.56
N PRO A 391 12.11 -16.44 25.11
CA PRO A 391 11.02 -17.17 24.45
C PRO A 391 9.77 -17.27 25.34
N PHE A 392 8.59 -17.28 24.71
CA PHE A 392 7.29 -17.27 25.39
C PHE A 392 7.14 -16.11 26.40
N PHE A 393 7.80 -14.98 26.10
CA PHE A 393 7.89 -13.81 26.99
C PHE A 393 8.45 -14.12 28.39
N GLY A 394 9.12 -15.28 28.56
CA GLY A 394 9.68 -15.72 29.83
C GLY A 394 8.70 -16.45 30.74
N LEU A 395 7.43 -16.58 30.34
CA LEU A 395 6.36 -17.21 31.13
C LEU A 395 6.58 -18.70 31.33
N CYS A 396 7.31 -19.37 30.44
CA CYS A 396 7.61 -20.79 30.53
C CYS A 396 8.83 -21.13 31.40
N LYS A 397 9.42 -20.15 32.11
CA LYS A 397 10.55 -20.42 33.01
C LYS A 397 10.05 -21.11 34.28
N ILE A 398 10.78 -22.13 34.74
CA ILE A 398 10.40 -22.97 35.89
C ILE A 398 10.12 -22.16 37.16
N ASN A 399 10.87 -21.07 37.38
CA ASN A 399 10.69 -20.19 38.53
C ASN A 399 9.36 -19.43 38.42
N VAL A 400 9.05 -18.90 37.24
CA VAL A 400 7.80 -18.17 36.97
C VAL A 400 6.60 -19.08 37.11
N ILE A 401 6.69 -20.32 36.60
CA ILE A 401 5.63 -21.32 36.73
C ILE A 401 5.42 -21.70 38.20
N ARG A 402 6.50 -21.89 38.97
CA ARG A 402 6.43 -22.22 40.40
C ARG A 402 5.86 -21.05 41.21
N GLU A 403 6.20 -19.82 40.86
CA GLU A 403 5.73 -18.62 41.53
C GLU A 403 4.26 -18.32 41.21
N LEU A 404 3.82 -18.49 39.95
CA LEU A 404 2.41 -18.36 39.53
C LEU A 404 1.46 -19.40 40.14
N GLN A 405 1.99 -20.44 40.81
CA GLN A 405 1.20 -21.44 41.54
C GLN A 405 0.89 -21.04 42.99
N VAL A 406 1.51 -19.96 43.50
CA VAL A 406 1.31 -19.45 44.86
C VAL A 406 0.28 -18.31 44.82
N ASP A 407 -0.64 -18.25 45.78
CA ASP A 407 -1.79 -17.33 45.77
C ASP A 407 -1.46 -15.84 46.01
N ASP A 408 -0.19 -15.48 46.26
CA ASP A 408 0.20 -14.13 46.71
C ASP A 408 0.68 -13.21 45.57
N ASN A 409 -0.29 -12.71 44.79
CA ASN A 409 -0.11 -12.07 43.48
C ASN A 409 0.87 -10.86 43.42
N LEU A 410 1.03 -10.09 44.50
CA LEU A 410 1.82 -8.86 44.48
C LEU A 410 3.33 -9.12 44.62
N GLU A 411 3.71 -10.02 45.52
CA GLU A 411 5.12 -10.33 45.79
C GLU A 411 5.75 -11.10 44.62
N ILE A 412 4.95 -11.93 43.94
CA ILE A 412 5.28 -12.66 42.71
C ILE A 412 5.63 -11.69 41.57
N GLY A 413 4.83 -10.65 41.36
CA GLY A 413 5.08 -9.66 40.32
C GLY A 413 6.42 -8.92 40.50
N PHE A 414 6.75 -8.55 41.74
CA PHE A 414 8.01 -7.87 42.05
C PHE A 414 9.23 -8.79 41.90
N GLN A 415 9.14 -10.06 42.30
CA GLN A 415 10.24 -11.02 42.13
C GLN A 415 10.48 -11.32 40.64
N TYR A 416 9.42 -11.47 39.85
CA TYR A 416 9.51 -11.66 38.40
C TYR A 416 10.19 -10.48 37.69
N ILE A 417 9.78 -9.25 38.00
CA ILE A 417 10.36 -8.03 37.43
C ILE A 417 11.84 -7.91 37.81
N ARG A 418 12.21 -8.20 39.07
CA ARG A 418 13.62 -8.23 39.52
C ARG A 418 14.44 -9.28 38.77
N GLN A 419 13.86 -10.44 38.48
CA GLN A 419 14.53 -11.49 37.74
C GLN A 419 14.74 -11.11 36.27
N ILE A 420 13.75 -10.49 35.63
CA ILE A 420 13.90 -9.93 34.27
C ILE A 420 14.98 -8.84 34.26
N ALA A 421 14.94 -7.92 35.22
CA ALA A 421 15.92 -6.84 35.35
C ALA A 421 17.35 -7.39 35.49
N SER A 422 17.54 -8.46 36.28
CA SER A 422 18.84 -9.13 36.42
C SER A 422 19.32 -9.79 35.12
N GLN A 423 18.42 -10.31 34.29
CA GLN A 423 18.75 -10.95 33.01
C GLN A 423 19.05 -9.94 31.91
N LEU A 424 18.44 -8.77 31.98
CA LEU A 424 18.70 -7.66 31.07
C LEU A 424 19.90 -6.80 31.51
N ASN A 425 20.61 -7.17 32.58
CA ASN A 425 21.71 -6.41 33.19
C ASN A 425 21.33 -4.95 33.52
N LEU A 426 20.06 -4.70 33.85
CA LEU A 426 19.60 -3.37 34.24
C LEU A 426 20.10 -3.07 35.65
N ARG A 427 20.91 -2.02 35.79
CA ARG A 427 21.41 -1.56 37.10
C ARG A 427 20.31 -0.76 37.81
N PRO A 428 20.30 -0.70 39.15
CA PRO A 428 19.24 -0.01 39.91
C PRO A 428 19.19 1.52 39.78
N GLU A 429 20.01 2.14 38.92
CA GLU A 429 20.23 3.59 38.87
C GLU A 429 19.97 4.24 37.50
N GLU A 430 19.25 3.56 36.59
CA GLU A 430 18.75 4.17 35.33
C GLU A 430 17.21 4.24 35.29
#